data_AF-F9ERZ0-F1
#
_entry.id   AF-F9ERZ0-F1
#
_cell.length_a   1.000
_cell.length_b   1.000
_cell.length_c   1.000
_cell.angle_alpha   90.00
_cell.angle_beta   90.00
_cell.angle_gamma   90.00
#
_symmetry.space_group_name_H-M   'P 1'
#
loop_
_entity.id
_entity.type
_entity.pdbx_description
1 polymer ?
#
loop_
_entity_poly.entity_id
_entity_poly.type
_entity_poly.pdbx_seq_one_letter_code
_entity_poly.pdbx_strand_id
1 'polypeptide(L)'
;MKRFKEFGFKLIDNSYYYHTSLLKNQFKMTVKINLDNSIFTEIIDTETNEPYVLYLIEKRSGYSEKVYKAYSEVLEKIKKKCFEDEIFKANYTKEIIAYVKNKYGDELEFLWEKSPKNAVIRRKSSNKWYVVILTISKRKLNLDSDEIIEVINFHNIAEEIKNLLIIKNIFQPII
;
A
#
# COMPACT_ATOMS: atom_id res chain seq x y z
N MET A 1 5.63 -12.55 3.60
CA MET A 1 6.74 -13.53 3.47
C MET A 1 6.67 -14.38 2.21
N LYS A 2 5.55 -15.06 1.88
CA LYS A 2 5.41 -15.88 0.64
C LYS A 2 5.72 -15.09 -0.64
N ARG A 3 5.16 -13.87 -0.76
CA ARG A 3 5.36 -12.98 -1.91
C ARG A 3 6.82 -12.57 -2.16
N PHE A 4 7.62 -12.39 -1.09
CA PHE A 4 9.04 -12.10 -1.22
C PHE A 4 9.79 -13.25 -1.90
N LYS A 5 9.54 -14.49 -1.47
CA LYS A 5 10.15 -15.68 -2.09
C LYS A 5 9.71 -15.82 -3.56
N GLU A 6 8.44 -15.62 -3.86
CA GLU A 6 7.90 -15.67 -5.24
C GLU A 6 8.49 -14.58 -6.15
N PHE A 7 8.81 -13.40 -5.61
CA PHE A 7 9.49 -12.34 -6.35
C PHE A 7 10.96 -12.68 -6.64
N GLY A 8 11.59 -13.49 -5.79
CA GLY A 8 12.99 -13.88 -5.91
C GLY A 8 13.88 -13.45 -4.74
N PHE A 9 13.31 -12.94 -3.64
CA PHE A 9 14.10 -12.69 -2.43
C PHE A 9 14.53 -14.00 -1.77
N LYS A 10 15.76 -14.01 -1.23
CA LYS A 10 16.32 -15.10 -0.43
C LYS A 10 16.45 -14.66 1.03
N LEU A 11 16.07 -15.53 1.96
CA LEU A 11 16.24 -15.28 3.39
C LEU A 11 17.67 -15.67 3.80
N ILE A 12 18.44 -14.72 4.33
CA ILE A 12 19.82 -14.89 4.81
C ILE A 12 19.95 -14.09 6.10
N ASP A 13 20.45 -14.68 7.18
CA ASP A 13 20.71 -14.01 8.46
C ASP A 13 19.54 -13.12 8.97
N ASN A 14 18.32 -13.68 8.97
CA ASN A 14 17.10 -12.96 9.36
C ASN A 14 16.79 -11.69 8.53
N SER A 15 17.25 -11.63 7.29
CA SER A 15 16.85 -10.58 6.34
C SER A 15 16.58 -11.16 4.96
N TYR A 16 15.67 -10.54 4.22
CA TYR A 16 15.39 -10.88 2.84
C TYR A 16 16.27 -10.08 1.90
N TYR A 17 16.98 -10.75 1.00
CA TYR A 17 17.87 -10.16 0.01
C TYR A 17 17.38 -10.43 -1.40
N TYR A 18 17.33 -9.37 -2.21
CA TYR A 18 17.12 -9.45 -3.66
C TYR A 18 18.26 -8.74 -4.36
N HIS A 19 18.80 -9.39 -5.40
CA HIS A 19 19.87 -8.84 -6.22
C HIS A 19 19.41 -8.77 -7.66
N THR A 20 19.72 -7.66 -8.33
CA THR A 20 19.44 -7.49 -9.76
C THR A 20 20.50 -6.61 -10.40
N SER A 21 20.70 -6.79 -11.70
CA SER A 21 21.52 -5.88 -12.51
C SER A 21 20.69 -4.69 -13.00
N LEU A 22 21.32 -3.53 -13.12
CA LEU A 22 20.78 -2.33 -13.78
C LEU A 22 21.61 -1.97 -15.01
N LEU A 23 21.02 -1.22 -15.94
CA LEU A 23 21.70 -0.59 -17.08
C LEU A 23 22.69 -1.52 -17.82
N LYS A 24 22.21 -2.67 -18.32
CA LYS A 24 23.02 -3.68 -19.02
C LYS A 24 24.22 -4.19 -18.20
N ASN A 25 23.97 -4.54 -16.94
CA ASN A 25 24.95 -5.08 -15.99
C ASN A 25 26.04 -4.12 -15.54
N GLN A 26 25.95 -2.81 -15.81
CA GLN A 26 26.91 -1.85 -15.27
C GLN A 26 26.80 -1.64 -13.77
N PHE A 27 25.62 -1.90 -13.20
CA PHE A 27 25.42 -1.80 -11.77
C PHE A 27 24.75 -3.05 -11.22
N LYS A 28 25.15 -3.44 -10.02
CA LYS A 28 24.47 -4.44 -9.19
C LYS A 28 23.70 -3.73 -8.09
N MET A 29 22.39 -3.91 -8.09
CA MET A 29 21.50 -3.42 -7.04
C MET A 29 21.22 -4.54 -6.04
N THR A 30 21.34 -4.24 -4.76
CA THR A 30 20.90 -5.07 -3.64
C THR A 30 19.77 -4.38 -2.91
N VAL A 31 18.69 -5.13 -2.64
CA VAL A 31 17.59 -4.71 -1.76
C VAL A 31 17.56 -5.67 -0.58
N LYS A 32 17.69 -5.12 0.63
CA LYS A 32 17.61 -5.84 1.89
C LYS A 32 16.37 -5.40 2.65
N ILE A 33 15.57 -6.35 3.12
CA ILE A 33 14.39 -6.10 3.97
C ILE A 33 14.57 -6.89 5.25
N ASN A 34 14.62 -6.20 6.39
CA ASN A 34 14.72 -6.81 7.71
C ASN A 34 13.34 -7.29 8.21
N LEU A 35 13.33 -8.11 9.26
CA LEU A 35 12.08 -8.59 9.88
C LEU A 35 11.24 -7.48 10.53
N ASP A 36 11.86 -6.36 10.90
CA ASP A 36 11.18 -5.14 11.37
C ASP A 36 10.62 -4.28 10.23
N ASN A 37 10.68 -4.78 8.99
CA ASN A 37 10.31 -4.10 7.74
C ASN A 37 11.18 -2.89 7.37
N SER A 38 12.32 -2.66 8.03
CA SER A 38 13.30 -1.69 7.55
C SER A 38 13.91 -2.15 6.22
N ILE A 39 14.02 -1.22 5.27
CA ILE A 39 14.49 -1.48 3.90
C ILE A 39 15.81 -0.74 3.68
N PHE A 40 16.79 -1.46 3.15
CA PHE A 40 18.09 -0.92 2.75
C PHE A 40 18.33 -1.23 1.29
N THR A 41 18.93 -0.29 0.57
CA THR A 41 19.31 -0.47 -0.83
C THR A 41 20.75 -0.07 -1.03
N GLU A 42 21.43 -0.78 -1.93
CA GLU A 42 22.80 -0.49 -2.32
C GLU A 42 22.94 -0.69 -3.83
N ILE A 43 23.70 0.18 -4.47
CA ILE A 43 24.09 0.06 -5.87
C ILE A 43 25.61 0.03 -5.92
N ILE A 44 26.18 -1.03 -6.49
CA ILE A 44 27.62 -1.18 -6.72
C ILE A 44 27.88 -1.06 -8.21
N ASP A 45 28.85 -0.23 -8.60
CA ASP A 45 29.39 -0.18 -9.96
C ASP A 45 30.20 -1.45 -10.22
N THR A 46 29.86 -2.19 -11.26
CA THR A 46 30.49 -3.50 -11.53
C THR A 46 31.90 -3.39 -12.09
N GLU A 47 32.28 -2.24 -12.64
CA GLU A 47 33.63 -2.03 -13.19
C GLU A 47 34.62 -1.72 -12.06
N THR A 48 34.24 -0.84 -11.13
CA THR A 48 35.10 -0.44 -10.01
C THR A 48 34.91 -1.30 -8.77
N ASN A 49 33.79 -2.01 -8.68
CA ASN A 49 33.34 -2.72 -7.47
C ASN A 49 33.17 -1.78 -6.26
N GLU A 50 32.85 -0.51 -6.51
CA GLU A 50 32.63 0.51 -5.49
C GLU A 50 31.15 0.91 -5.37
N PRO A 51 30.70 1.38 -4.19
CA PRO A 51 29.35 1.93 -4.02
C PRO A 51 29.12 3.17 -4.89
N TYR A 52 28.07 3.12 -5.70
CA TYR A 52 27.61 4.27 -6.47
C TYR A 52 26.56 5.04 -5.68
N VAL A 53 26.90 6.19 -5.09
CA VAL A 53 25.99 6.94 -4.19
C VAL A 53 25.27 8.12 -4.86
N LEU A 54 25.66 8.49 -6.08
CA LEU A 54 25.13 9.69 -6.75
C LEU A 54 23.63 9.61 -7.08
N TYR A 55 23.02 8.43 -7.06
CA TYR A 55 21.56 8.29 -7.19
C TYR A 55 20.79 8.78 -5.95
N LEU A 56 21.46 9.02 -4.82
CA LEU A 56 20.82 9.44 -3.56
C LEU A 56 20.75 10.97 -3.40
N ILE A 57 21.50 11.75 -4.17
CA ILE A 57 21.53 13.22 -4.06
C ILE A 57 20.19 13.83 -4.50
N GLU A 58 19.77 14.96 -3.93
CA GLU A 58 18.48 15.59 -4.29
C GLU A 58 18.49 16.19 -5.70
N LYS A 59 19.57 16.88 -6.08
CA LYS A 59 19.73 17.51 -7.40
C LYS A 59 20.46 16.57 -8.37
N ARG A 60 19.80 15.49 -8.75
CA ARG A 60 20.30 14.57 -9.78
C ARG A 60 20.22 15.20 -11.17
N SER A 61 21.18 14.85 -12.03
CA SER A 61 21.17 15.23 -13.43
C SER A 61 22.03 14.26 -14.24
N GLY A 62 21.82 14.23 -15.56
CA GLY A 62 22.63 13.41 -16.47
C GLY A 62 22.55 11.92 -16.14
N TYR A 63 23.69 11.32 -15.79
CA TYR A 63 23.80 9.87 -15.60
C TYR A 63 23.17 9.37 -14.30
N SER A 64 23.31 10.12 -13.20
CA SER A 64 22.75 9.71 -11.90
C SER A 64 21.22 9.65 -11.92
N GLU A 65 20.57 10.48 -12.74
CA GLU A 65 19.12 10.41 -12.98
C GLU A 65 18.71 9.13 -13.72
N LYS A 66 19.51 8.67 -14.69
CA LYS A 66 19.27 7.39 -15.38
C LYS A 66 19.37 6.20 -14.42
N VAL A 67 20.38 6.21 -13.55
CA VAL A 67 20.55 5.18 -12.51
C VAL A 67 19.38 5.21 -11.54
N TYR A 68 18.99 6.40 -11.07
CA TYR A 68 17.85 6.59 -10.17
C TYR A 68 16.53 6.09 -10.78
N LYS A 69 16.30 6.32 -12.07
CA LYS A 69 15.11 5.81 -12.76
C LYS A 69 15.09 4.27 -12.80
N ALA A 70 16.19 3.63 -13.19
CA ALA A 70 16.29 2.17 -13.22
C ALA A 70 16.12 1.56 -11.82
N TYR A 71 16.73 2.18 -10.81
CA TYR A 71 16.54 1.86 -9.39
C TYR A 71 15.06 1.94 -8.97
N SER A 72 14.39 3.04 -9.31
CA SER A 72 12.99 3.29 -8.94
C SER A 72 12.05 2.28 -9.59
N GLU A 73 12.29 1.91 -10.85
CA GLU A 73 11.51 0.88 -11.55
C GLU A 73 11.60 -0.50 -10.89
N VAL A 74 12.75 -0.85 -10.30
CA VAL A 74 12.89 -2.10 -9.52
C VAL A 74 12.08 -2.01 -8.24
N LEU A 75 12.16 -0.90 -7.51
CA LEU A 75 11.40 -0.72 -6.28
C LEU A 75 9.90 -0.72 -6.50
N GLU A 76 9.41 -0.10 -7.58
CA GLU A 76 7.98 -0.14 -7.93
C GLU A 76 7.50 -1.56 -8.24
N LYS A 77 8.32 -2.37 -8.92
CA LYS A 77 8.00 -3.79 -9.15
C LYS A 77 7.93 -4.57 -7.84
N ILE A 78 8.88 -4.35 -6.93
CA ILE A 78 8.90 -4.98 -5.61
C ILE A 78 7.66 -4.57 -4.83
N LYS A 79 7.37 -3.27 -4.75
CA LYS A 79 6.19 -2.72 -4.09
C LYS A 79 4.92 -3.41 -4.58
N LYS A 80 4.66 -3.38 -5.89
CA LYS A 80 3.45 -3.95 -6.50
C LYS A 80 3.28 -5.46 -6.26
N LYS A 81 4.37 -6.23 -6.26
CA LYS A 81 4.31 -7.69 -6.15
C LYS A 81 4.40 -8.20 -4.71
N CYS A 82 5.13 -7.49 -3.85
CA CYS A 82 5.48 -7.98 -2.52
C CYS A 82 4.67 -7.34 -1.42
N PHE A 83 4.20 -6.11 -1.64
CA PHE A 83 3.44 -5.34 -0.68
C PHE A 83 2.02 -5.20 -1.20
N GLU A 84 1.05 -5.39 -0.31
CA GLU A 84 -0.27 -4.84 -0.58
C GLU A 84 -0.14 -3.32 -0.59
N ASP A 85 -0.72 -2.66 -1.60
CA ASP A 85 -1.02 -1.25 -1.42
C ASP A 85 -1.91 -1.19 -0.18
N GLU A 86 -1.38 -0.67 0.93
CA GLU A 86 -2.22 -0.31 2.09
C GLU A 86 -3.05 0.90 1.66
N ILE A 87 -4.07 0.62 0.84
CA ILE A 87 -5.04 1.62 0.37
C ILE A 87 -5.75 2.22 1.58
N PHE A 88 -5.99 1.38 2.59
CA PHE A 88 -6.55 1.73 3.88
C PHE A 88 -5.53 1.45 5.00
N LYS A 89 -5.24 2.48 5.76
CA LYS A 89 -4.27 2.52 6.85
C LYS A 89 -4.93 2.39 8.22
N ALA A 90 -6.17 2.83 8.39
CA ALA A 90 -6.80 2.86 9.71
C ALA A 90 -7.14 1.44 10.19
N ASN A 91 -6.83 1.16 11.47
CA ASN A 91 -7.01 -0.19 12.05
C ASN A 91 -8.46 -0.67 11.95
N TYR A 92 -9.44 0.20 12.23
CA TYR A 92 -10.86 -0.14 12.13
C TYR A 92 -11.26 -0.51 10.69
N THR A 93 -10.69 0.15 9.68
CA THR A 93 -10.95 -0.19 8.27
C THR A 93 -10.39 -1.57 7.93
N LYS A 94 -9.17 -1.87 8.37
CA LYS A 94 -8.55 -3.19 8.20
C LYS A 94 -9.37 -4.29 8.86
N GLU A 95 -9.86 -4.06 10.08
CA GLU A 95 -10.71 -5.01 10.82
C GLU A 95 -12.04 -5.29 10.09
N ILE A 96 -12.71 -4.26 9.59
CA ILE A 96 -13.97 -4.41 8.85
C ILE A 96 -13.75 -5.18 7.53
N ILE A 97 -12.70 -4.84 6.77
CA ILE A 97 -12.34 -5.55 5.54
C ILE A 97 -12.10 -7.04 5.83
N ALA A 98 -11.32 -7.34 6.88
CA ALA A 98 -11.01 -8.70 7.27
C ALA A 98 -12.28 -9.46 7.73
N TYR A 99 -13.13 -8.83 8.55
CA TYR A 99 -14.39 -9.42 9.01
C TYR A 99 -15.31 -9.76 7.84
N VAL A 100 -15.49 -8.81 6.92
CA VAL A 100 -16.36 -8.99 5.75
C VAL A 100 -15.84 -10.12 4.87
N LYS A 101 -14.54 -10.13 4.59
CA LYS A 101 -13.91 -11.20 3.80
C LYS A 101 -14.06 -12.57 4.47
N ASN A 102 -13.83 -12.66 5.78
CA ASN A 102 -13.88 -13.94 6.50
C ASN A 102 -15.32 -14.45 6.70
N LYS A 103 -16.28 -13.56 6.94
CA LYS A 103 -17.68 -13.94 7.23
C LYS A 103 -18.51 -14.13 5.97
N TYR A 104 -18.35 -13.26 4.98
CA TYR A 104 -19.19 -13.23 3.78
C TYR A 104 -18.44 -13.63 2.51
N GLY A 105 -17.10 -13.65 2.54
CA GLY A 105 -16.30 -13.93 1.34
C GLY A 105 -16.37 -12.83 0.28
N ASP A 106 -16.84 -11.64 0.65
CA ASP A 106 -16.93 -10.47 -0.23
C ASP A 106 -15.59 -9.73 -0.28
N GLU A 107 -15.31 -9.08 -1.41
CA GLU A 107 -14.04 -8.39 -1.67
C GLU A 107 -14.28 -6.90 -1.97
N LEU A 108 -13.19 -6.12 -1.97
CA LEU A 108 -13.23 -4.70 -2.30
C LEU A 108 -13.30 -4.49 -3.81
N GLU A 109 -14.15 -3.55 -4.21
CA GLU A 109 -14.25 -3.06 -5.59
C GLU A 109 -13.87 -1.57 -5.63
N PHE A 110 -12.95 -1.20 -6.51
CA PHE A 110 -12.48 0.17 -6.71
C PHE A 110 -13.13 0.75 -7.97
N LEU A 111 -14.24 1.46 -7.79
CA LEU A 111 -15.08 1.91 -8.91
C LEU A 111 -14.68 3.26 -9.50
N TRP A 112 -13.82 4.03 -8.83
CA TRP A 112 -13.56 5.43 -9.18
C TRP A 112 -12.09 5.68 -9.52
N GLU A 113 -11.79 5.94 -10.80
CA GLU A 113 -10.43 6.29 -11.26
C GLU A 113 -9.89 7.57 -10.62
N LYS A 114 -10.75 8.59 -10.47
CA LYS A 114 -10.38 9.87 -9.83
C LYS A 114 -10.26 9.78 -8.31
N SER A 115 -10.62 8.64 -7.71
CA SER A 115 -10.58 8.42 -6.26
C SER A 115 -10.22 6.96 -5.97
N PRO A 116 -8.99 6.54 -6.34
CA PRO A 116 -8.57 5.14 -6.26
C PRO A 116 -8.45 4.62 -4.83
N LYS A 117 -8.55 5.52 -3.84
CA LYS A 117 -8.57 5.20 -2.40
C LYS A 117 -9.99 5.06 -1.83
N ASN A 118 -10.99 4.98 -2.70
CA ASN A 118 -12.35 4.69 -2.32
C ASN A 118 -12.72 3.30 -2.83
N ALA A 119 -13.38 2.52 -1.98
CA ALA A 119 -13.82 1.18 -2.31
C ALA A 119 -15.27 0.98 -1.91
N VAL A 120 -15.93 0.05 -2.58
CA VAL A 120 -17.20 -0.51 -2.13
C VAL A 120 -17.06 -2.00 -1.88
N ILE A 121 -17.99 -2.54 -1.10
CA ILE A 121 -18.18 -3.97 -0.96
C ILE A 121 -19.60 -4.29 -1.38
N ARG A 122 -19.75 -5.26 -2.30
CA ARG A 122 -21.04 -5.75 -2.79
C ARG A 122 -21.35 -7.12 -2.23
N ARG A 123 -22.62 -7.35 -1.93
CA ARG A 123 -23.11 -8.72 -1.69
C ARG A 123 -23.14 -9.48 -3.01
N LYS A 124 -22.46 -10.62 -3.08
CA LYS A 124 -22.45 -11.47 -4.29
C LYS A 124 -23.86 -11.86 -4.77
N SER A 125 -24.80 -12.07 -3.86
CA SER A 125 -26.16 -12.53 -4.18
C SER A 125 -27.05 -11.48 -4.84
N SER A 126 -26.92 -10.20 -4.46
CA SER A 126 -27.79 -9.12 -4.93
C SER A 126 -27.08 -8.11 -5.83
N ASN A 127 -25.75 -8.20 -5.90
CA ASN A 127 -24.88 -7.22 -6.55
C ASN A 127 -25.07 -5.78 -6.02
N LYS A 128 -25.70 -5.61 -4.86
CA LYS A 128 -25.87 -4.31 -4.19
C LYS A 128 -24.70 -4.07 -3.25
N TRP A 129 -24.14 -2.88 -3.34
CA TRP A 129 -23.21 -2.33 -2.36
C TRP A 129 -23.87 -2.21 -0.98
N TYR A 130 -23.13 -2.58 0.07
CA TYR A 130 -23.57 -2.45 1.46
C TYR A 130 -22.51 -1.83 2.37
N VAL A 131 -21.26 -1.72 1.90
CA VAL A 131 -20.21 -0.94 2.54
C VAL A 131 -19.57 -0.02 1.50
N VAL A 132 -19.24 1.19 1.93
CA VAL A 132 -18.41 2.15 1.22
C VAL A 132 -17.29 2.56 2.14
N ILE A 133 -16.08 2.56 1.64
CA ILE A 133 -14.92 3.09 2.34
C ILE A 133 -14.43 4.28 1.55
N LEU A 134 -14.41 5.45 2.19
CA LEU A 134 -14.08 6.73 1.58
C LEU A 134 -12.85 7.32 2.26
N THR A 135 -11.91 7.83 1.47
CA THR A 135 -10.76 8.58 1.99
C THR A 135 -11.03 10.07 1.76
N ILE A 136 -11.41 10.79 2.82
CA ILE A 136 -11.85 12.19 2.74
C ILE A 136 -11.22 13.07 3.82
N SER A 137 -11.12 14.37 3.54
CA SER A 137 -10.75 15.37 4.55
C SER A 137 -11.82 15.46 5.64
N LYS A 138 -11.41 15.58 6.91
CA LYS A 138 -12.26 15.90 8.06
C LYS A 138 -13.16 17.13 7.80
N ARG A 139 -12.70 18.11 7.02
CA ARG A 139 -13.50 19.27 6.59
C ARG A 139 -14.77 18.89 5.84
N LYS A 140 -14.76 17.79 5.07
CA LYS A 140 -15.97 17.27 4.39
C LYS A 140 -17.01 16.70 5.36
N LEU A 141 -16.64 16.54 6.64
CA LEU A 141 -17.51 16.13 7.74
C LEU A 141 -17.82 17.30 8.70
N ASN A 142 -17.59 18.55 8.27
CA ASN A 142 -17.74 19.76 9.10
C ASN A 142 -16.84 19.79 10.35
N LEU A 143 -15.69 19.11 10.30
CA LEU A 143 -14.64 19.23 11.31
C LEU A 143 -13.59 20.25 10.85
N ASP A 144 -13.09 21.06 11.78
CA ASP A 144 -12.07 22.07 11.49
C ASP A 144 -10.67 21.44 11.37
N SER A 145 -10.46 20.63 10.33
CA SER A 145 -9.18 20.00 10.03
C SER A 145 -9.13 19.53 8.58
N ASP A 146 -7.98 19.70 7.92
CA ASP A 146 -7.71 19.16 6.59
C ASP A 146 -7.10 17.75 6.61
N GLU A 147 -7.01 17.13 7.79
CA GLU A 147 -6.55 15.76 7.93
C GLU A 147 -7.42 14.80 7.13
N ILE A 148 -6.77 13.97 6.32
CA ILE A 148 -7.42 12.94 5.51
C ILE A 148 -7.65 11.70 6.38
N ILE A 149 -8.90 11.28 6.47
CA ILE A 149 -9.33 10.11 7.23
C ILE A 149 -10.09 9.12 6.37
N GLU A 150 -10.21 7.88 6.87
CA GLU A 150 -11.03 6.84 6.27
C GLU A 150 -12.41 6.82 6.92
N VAL A 151 -13.46 6.86 6.11
CA VAL A 151 -14.84 6.86 6.57
C VAL A 151 -15.53 5.65 5.98
N ILE A 152 -16.20 4.88 6.84
CA ILE A 152 -16.92 3.69 6.42
C ILE A 152 -18.41 3.97 6.53
N ASN A 153 -19.10 3.92 5.39
CA ASN A 153 -20.54 4.05 5.31
C ASN A 153 -21.15 2.65 5.10
N PHE A 154 -22.06 2.26 5.98
CA PHE A 154 -22.82 1.03 5.87
C PHE A 154 -24.22 1.31 5.34
N HIS A 155 -24.54 0.77 4.18
CA HIS A 155 -25.87 0.92 3.59
C HIS A 155 -26.80 -0.18 4.09
N ASN A 156 -27.96 0.22 4.62
CA ASN A 156 -29.11 -0.66 4.91
C ASN A 156 -28.94 -1.71 6.02
N ILE A 157 -28.09 -1.44 7.03
CA ILE A 157 -27.85 -2.38 8.16
C ILE A 157 -27.96 -1.64 9.51
N ALA A 158 -29.06 -0.92 9.75
CA ALA A 158 -29.24 -0.14 10.97
C ALA A 158 -29.36 -1.02 12.25
N GLU A 159 -29.87 -2.24 12.14
CA GLU A 159 -30.11 -3.13 13.29
C GLU A 159 -28.97 -4.11 13.58
N GLU A 160 -28.37 -4.76 12.58
CA GLU A 160 -27.27 -5.72 12.82
C GLU A 160 -25.93 -5.04 13.19
N ILE A 161 -25.71 -3.80 12.76
CA ILE A 161 -24.45 -3.06 13.04
C ILE A 161 -24.52 -2.29 14.37
N LYS A 162 -25.71 -2.06 14.94
CA LYS A 162 -25.87 -1.47 16.28
C LYS A 162 -25.05 -2.21 17.35
N ASN A 163 -24.88 -3.53 17.20
CA ASN A 163 -24.11 -4.36 18.12
C ASN A 163 -22.59 -4.39 17.83
N LEU A 164 -22.14 -3.90 16.68
CA LEU A 164 -20.72 -3.82 16.28
C LEU A 164 -20.11 -2.43 16.53
N LEU A 165 -20.94 -1.41 16.83
CA LEU A 165 -20.58 0.02 16.85
C LEU A 165 -20.09 0.52 18.24
N ILE A 166 -19.00 -0.04 18.75
CA ILE A 166 -18.15 0.69 19.72
C ILE A 166 -16.86 1.10 19.01
N ILE A 167 -16.97 2.01 18.04
CA ILE A 167 -15.81 2.77 17.57
C ILE A 167 -16.23 4.22 17.45
N LYS A 168 -15.67 5.04 18.35
CA LYS A 168 -15.94 6.47 18.55
C LYS A 168 -15.80 7.23 17.22
N ASN A 169 -16.77 8.10 16.93
CA ASN A 169 -16.84 9.09 15.84
C ASN A 169 -17.73 8.70 14.64
N ILE A 170 -19.03 8.56 14.88
CA ILE A 170 -20.04 8.53 13.80
C ILE A 170 -20.48 9.97 13.50
N PHE A 171 -20.35 10.39 12.25
CA PHE A 171 -21.03 11.57 11.72
C PHE A 171 -22.32 11.10 11.05
N GLN A 172 -23.46 11.58 11.53
CA GLN A 172 -24.74 11.32 10.86
C GLN A 172 -24.78 12.14 9.56
N PRO A 173 -25.24 11.56 8.44
CA PRO A 173 -25.57 12.37 7.27
C PRO A 173 -26.67 13.36 7.68
N ILE A 174 -26.39 14.65 7.52
CA ILE A 174 -27.41 15.69 7.65
C ILE A 174 -28.35 15.49 6.45
N ILE A 175 -29.59 15.11 6.73
CA ILE A 175 -30.67 14.99 5.75
C ILE A 175 -31.13 16.40 5.36
#